data_AF-A0A1R3ERQ9-F1
#
_entry.id   AF-A0A1R3ERQ9-F1
#
_cell.length_a   1.000
_cell.length_b   1.000
_cell.length_c   1.000
_cell.angle_alpha   90.00
_cell.angle_beta   90.00
_cell.angle_gamma   90.00
#
_symmetry.space_group_name_H-M   'P 1'
#
loop_
_entity.id
_entity.type
_entity.pdbx_description
1 polymer ?
#
loop_
_entity_poly.entity_id
_entity_poly.type
_entity_poly.pdbx_seq_one_letter_code
_entity_poly.pdbx_strand_id
1 'polypeptide(L)'
;MSNSKYFQDELTYLRESGSEFAKYNPKLTNFLSEGTFDPDVERLLEGFAFLTGRIREKIDDELPELTQSLMTLLWPHYMRSIPSLCISELTPHSGSVTEKTVVKRGAEMASEQVEGTQCLFRTCYDVELFPLKITSIDQSNSRTSSSVDVTLATEHGLELSRIGLDKLRFHLHGEIHITRILFLWIFRYLDYVELDVGGGYKRKLGPEFVKPVGYQDDEAILPYSDNSFAGYRLLQEYFSLPDKFMFFDITGLDWLKGIPQRSTVNLKFHFKRALPAEVVLKDKHLRLHCTPAVNLFEKDGDPIRLEHRRNEYKVRPQSDNQDHYEVYSINQVESWSKNERRRKPLIEFESFEHQINQRDKRDFYKSKVSERVSGRGLERYISFHTHNGDIADLGTETVLMKLLCSNADLSERLSVGDIIYTTHKSPTYATFSNITKPTQSVSPQVNGELQWQLIANMSLNYLSLSNIDVLKVLLSTYDFHSRVDRQAHRASLHRLDGIISSEMKPIDRVFRGVSVRGNQFKLKMNSSFFVNEGDMFLMANVLNEFIRLYSSVNSFTELEVYDERSGESYQWASLTGQQTIL
;
A
#
# COMPACT_ATOMS: atom_id res chain seq x y z
N MET A 1 -15.70 4.12 -18.04
CA MET A 1 -16.93 4.73 -18.63
C MET A 1 -16.65 5.58 -19.88
N SER A 2 -15.45 5.58 -20.45
CA SER A 2 -15.06 6.38 -21.63
C SER A 2 -15.67 5.89 -22.96
N ASN A 3 -15.56 4.59 -23.24
CA ASN A 3 -16.00 3.97 -24.50
C ASN A 3 -17.44 4.32 -24.94
N SER A 4 -18.37 4.42 -23.98
CA SER A 4 -19.77 4.74 -24.29
C SER A 4 -19.94 6.17 -24.80
N LYS A 5 -19.11 7.12 -24.34
CA LYS A 5 -19.24 8.53 -24.68
C LYS A 5 -18.70 8.79 -26.08
N TYR A 6 -17.48 8.34 -26.39
CA TYR A 6 -16.91 8.49 -27.73
C TYR A 6 -17.76 7.80 -28.81
N PHE A 7 -18.29 6.63 -28.51
CA PHE A 7 -19.23 5.95 -29.41
C PHE A 7 -20.52 6.77 -29.63
N GLN A 8 -21.13 7.28 -28.55
CA GLN A 8 -22.35 8.08 -28.65
C GLN A 8 -22.10 9.42 -29.36
N ASP A 9 -20.97 10.07 -29.09
CA ASP A 9 -20.56 11.33 -29.71
C ASP A 9 -20.33 11.12 -31.22
N GLU A 10 -19.62 10.06 -31.62
CA GLU A 10 -19.41 9.73 -33.03
C GLU A 10 -20.70 9.29 -33.74
N LEU A 11 -21.56 8.52 -33.07
CA LEU A 11 -22.87 8.13 -33.63
C LEU A 11 -23.78 9.34 -33.83
N THR A 12 -23.78 10.26 -32.86
CA THR A 12 -24.53 11.53 -32.96
C THR A 12 -23.97 12.39 -34.08
N TYR A 13 -22.64 12.55 -34.14
CA TYR A 13 -21.97 13.27 -35.22
C TYR A 13 -22.26 12.70 -36.60
N LEU A 14 -22.25 11.36 -36.75
CA LEU A 14 -22.61 10.67 -37.99
C LEU A 14 -24.05 10.95 -38.42
N ARG A 15 -25.00 10.96 -37.47
CA ARG A 15 -26.42 11.25 -37.74
C ARG A 15 -26.63 12.70 -38.14
N GLU A 16 -26.04 13.64 -37.40
CA GLU A 16 -26.15 15.07 -37.69
C GLU A 16 -25.50 15.41 -39.04
N SER A 17 -24.28 14.94 -39.28
CA SER A 17 -23.55 15.14 -40.53
C SER A 17 -24.23 14.45 -41.71
N GLY A 18 -24.78 13.25 -41.51
CA GLY A 18 -25.54 12.52 -42.52
C GLY A 18 -26.80 13.29 -42.94
N SER A 19 -27.55 13.81 -41.97
CA SER A 19 -28.73 14.65 -42.20
C SER A 19 -28.38 15.95 -42.93
N GLU A 20 -27.30 16.63 -42.53
CA GLU A 20 -26.83 17.83 -43.21
C GLU A 20 -26.38 17.54 -44.65
N PHE A 21 -25.59 16.50 -44.86
CA PHE A 21 -25.12 16.10 -46.19
C PHE A 21 -26.26 15.68 -47.12
N ALA A 22 -27.29 15.02 -46.58
CA ALA A 22 -28.49 14.63 -47.31
C ALA A 22 -29.32 15.84 -47.80
N LYS A 23 -29.29 16.98 -47.10
CA LYS A 23 -29.93 18.23 -47.56
C LYS A 23 -29.28 18.77 -48.83
N TYR A 24 -27.95 18.64 -48.94
CA TYR A 24 -27.19 19.13 -50.09
C TYR A 24 -27.11 18.11 -51.24
N ASN A 25 -27.38 16.82 -50.98
CA ASN A 25 -27.29 15.74 -51.98
C ASN A 25 -28.58 14.89 -52.00
N PRO A 26 -29.64 15.34 -52.71
CA PRO A 26 -30.96 14.71 -52.70
C PRO A 26 -31.01 13.24 -53.17
N LYS A 27 -29.98 12.79 -53.90
CA LYS A 27 -29.86 11.41 -54.38
C LYS A 27 -29.41 10.43 -53.28
N LEU A 28 -28.81 10.94 -52.21
CA LEU A 28 -28.23 10.16 -51.12
C LEU A 28 -29.08 10.21 -49.84
N THR A 29 -30.18 10.95 -49.87
CA THR A 29 -31.14 11.11 -48.78
C THR A 29 -31.70 9.76 -48.29
N ASN A 30 -31.93 8.80 -49.20
CA ASN A 30 -32.40 7.46 -48.83
C ASN A 30 -31.37 6.63 -48.04
N PHE A 31 -30.10 7.02 -48.02
CA PHE A 31 -29.03 6.30 -47.32
C PHE A 31 -28.54 7.01 -46.04
N LEU A 32 -28.74 8.34 -45.94
CA LEU A 32 -28.10 9.19 -44.92
C LEU A 32 -29.05 10.10 -44.13
N SER A 33 -30.33 10.20 -44.49
CA SER A 33 -31.30 11.05 -43.78
C SER A 33 -32.05 10.30 -42.67
N GLU A 34 -32.60 11.03 -41.69
CA GLU A 34 -33.41 10.45 -40.61
C GLU A 34 -34.73 9.85 -41.15
N GLY A 35 -34.78 8.53 -41.28
CA GLY A 35 -35.99 7.78 -41.63
C GLY A 35 -35.73 6.31 -41.95
N THR A 36 -36.60 5.44 -41.44
CA THR A 36 -36.67 3.97 -41.59
C THR A 36 -35.42 3.31 -42.17
N PHE A 37 -34.40 3.14 -41.32
CA PHE A 37 -33.21 2.39 -41.69
C PHE A 37 -33.54 0.90 -41.83
N ASP A 38 -32.96 0.26 -42.84
CA ASP A 38 -32.74 -1.17 -42.80
C ASP A 38 -31.90 -1.47 -41.53
N PRO A 39 -32.33 -2.37 -40.64
CA PRO A 39 -31.58 -2.72 -39.43
C PRO A 39 -30.11 -3.07 -39.68
N ASP A 40 -29.77 -3.58 -40.88
CA ASP A 40 -28.40 -3.93 -41.25
C ASP A 40 -27.53 -2.71 -41.54
N VAL A 41 -28.10 -1.63 -42.10
CA VAL A 41 -27.39 -0.36 -42.34
C VAL A 41 -27.14 0.38 -41.03
N GLU A 42 -28.12 0.36 -40.12
CA GLU A 42 -27.98 0.97 -38.80
C GLU A 42 -26.86 0.28 -37.99
N ARG A 43 -26.81 -1.05 -38.00
CA ARG A 43 -25.72 -1.82 -37.37
C ARG A 43 -24.35 -1.51 -37.99
N LEU A 44 -24.28 -1.24 -39.28
CA LEU A 44 -23.02 -0.89 -39.94
C LEU A 44 -22.55 0.51 -39.52
N LEU A 45 -23.46 1.48 -39.43
CA LEU A 45 -23.17 2.83 -38.91
C LEU A 45 -22.76 2.80 -37.44
N GLU A 46 -23.42 1.97 -36.61
CA GLU A 46 -22.99 1.72 -35.23
C GLU A 46 -21.59 1.11 -35.18
N GLY A 47 -21.29 0.10 -36.02
CA GLY A 47 -19.96 -0.49 -36.12
C GLY A 47 -18.89 0.54 -36.54
N PHE A 48 -19.21 1.42 -37.48
CA PHE A 48 -18.30 2.48 -37.94
C PHE A 48 -18.07 3.56 -36.88
N ALA A 49 -19.14 4.00 -36.19
CA ALA A 49 -19.06 4.92 -35.06
C ALA A 49 -18.21 4.32 -33.93
N PHE A 50 -18.36 3.02 -33.65
CA PHE A 50 -17.56 2.32 -32.65
C PHE A 50 -16.07 2.30 -33.00
N LEU A 51 -15.72 1.97 -34.25
CA LEU A 51 -14.33 1.97 -34.71
C LEU A 51 -13.71 3.38 -34.68
N THR A 52 -14.44 4.38 -35.18
CA THR A 52 -13.96 5.77 -35.25
C THR A 52 -13.83 6.38 -33.87
N GLY A 53 -14.79 6.11 -32.98
CA GLY A 53 -14.74 6.52 -31.58
C GLY A 53 -13.51 5.98 -30.87
N ARG A 54 -13.12 4.71 -31.12
CA ARG A 54 -11.87 4.14 -30.58
C ARG A 54 -10.61 4.78 -31.16
N ILE A 55 -10.60 5.15 -32.44
CA ILE A 55 -9.46 5.85 -33.04
C ILE A 55 -9.29 7.22 -32.39
N ARG A 56 -10.40 7.94 -32.22
CA ARG A 56 -10.40 9.28 -31.62
C ARG A 56 -10.00 9.24 -30.15
N GLU A 57 -10.55 8.31 -29.37
CA GLU A 57 -10.12 8.04 -28.00
C GLU A 57 -8.61 7.80 -27.93
N LYS A 58 -8.08 6.96 -28.82
CA LYS A 58 -6.63 6.67 -28.86
C LYS A 58 -5.76 7.88 -29.24
N ILE A 59 -6.28 8.79 -30.06
CA ILE A 59 -5.58 10.04 -30.43
C ILE A 59 -5.62 11.03 -29.27
N ASP A 60 -6.78 11.16 -28.60
CA ASP A 60 -6.99 12.05 -27.48
C ASP A 60 -6.20 11.60 -26.23
N ASP A 61 -5.87 10.32 -26.10
CA ASP A 61 -5.17 9.73 -24.95
C ASP A 61 -3.71 10.23 -24.70
N GLU A 62 -3.23 11.30 -25.35
CA GLU A 62 -1.94 11.98 -25.05
C GLU A 62 -0.68 11.08 -24.97
N LEU A 63 -0.46 10.22 -25.97
CA LEU A 63 0.73 9.34 -26.09
C LEU A 63 1.06 8.53 -24.80
N PRO A 64 0.13 7.69 -24.28
CA PRO A 64 0.35 6.91 -23.07
C PRO A 64 1.58 5.99 -23.17
N GLU A 65 1.93 5.56 -24.38
CA GLU A 65 3.02 4.62 -24.61
C GLU A 65 4.38 5.22 -24.20
N LEU A 66 4.56 6.54 -24.33
CA LEU A 66 5.80 7.22 -23.91
C LEU A 66 5.83 7.42 -22.39
N THR A 67 4.74 7.94 -21.81
CA THR A 67 4.64 8.23 -20.38
C THR A 67 4.65 6.96 -19.54
N GLN A 68 3.96 5.90 -19.97
CA GLN A 68 3.99 4.58 -19.31
C GLN A 68 5.39 3.97 -19.30
N SER A 69 6.12 4.06 -20.41
CA SER A 69 7.49 3.52 -20.50
C SER A 69 8.41 4.24 -19.51
N LEU A 70 8.31 5.58 -19.45
CA LEU A 70 9.07 6.40 -18.50
C LEU A 70 8.68 6.11 -17.04
N MET A 71 7.38 5.94 -16.76
CA MET A 71 6.88 5.56 -15.43
C MET A 71 7.32 4.16 -15.02
N THR A 72 7.38 3.20 -15.94
CA THR A 72 7.87 1.84 -15.67
C THR A 72 9.35 1.84 -15.29
N LEU A 73 10.13 2.74 -15.90
CA LEU A 73 11.54 2.93 -15.57
C LEU A 73 11.73 3.62 -14.21
N LEU A 74 10.99 4.71 -13.95
CA LEU A 74 11.19 5.54 -12.76
C LEU A 74 10.44 4.99 -11.53
N TRP A 75 9.12 4.84 -11.63
CA TRP A 75 8.24 4.40 -10.54
C TRP A 75 7.25 3.31 -10.98
N PRO A 76 7.73 2.08 -11.22
CA PRO A 76 6.89 0.99 -11.74
C PRO A 76 5.74 0.60 -10.81
N HIS A 77 5.83 0.94 -9.52
CA HIS A 77 4.85 0.62 -8.49
C HIS A 77 3.56 1.45 -8.59
N TYR A 78 3.59 2.64 -9.20
CA TYR A 78 2.37 3.43 -9.45
C TYR A 78 1.58 2.96 -10.68
N MET A 79 2.14 2.05 -11.46
CA MET A 79 1.48 1.37 -12.59
C MET A 79 0.95 -0.02 -12.18
N ARG A 80 0.82 -0.28 -10.88
CA ARG A 80 0.34 -1.54 -10.31
C ARG A 80 -0.89 -1.27 -9.47
N SER A 81 -1.82 -2.21 -9.45
CA SER A 81 -2.96 -2.15 -8.54
C SER A 81 -2.49 -2.27 -7.09
N ILE A 82 -3.14 -1.54 -6.19
CA ILE A 82 -3.04 -1.80 -4.76
C ILE A 82 -3.79 -3.11 -4.49
N PRO A 83 -3.09 -4.16 -4.04
CA PRO A 83 -3.73 -5.43 -3.70
C PRO A 83 -4.58 -5.26 -2.44
N SER A 84 -5.45 -6.24 -2.16
CA SER A 84 -6.17 -6.27 -0.90
C SER A 84 -5.23 -6.44 0.29
N LEU A 85 -5.48 -5.65 1.33
CA LEU A 85 -4.67 -5.57 2.55
C LEU A 85 -5.57 -5.83 3.76
N CYS A 86 -5.02 -6.44 4.81
CA CYS A 86 -5.69 -6.57 6.10
C CYS A 86 -4.67 -6.64 7.24
N ILE A 87 -5.15 -6.70 8.48
CA ILE A 87 -4.35 -7.08 9.64
C ILE A 87 -4.71 -8.52 10.02
N SER A 88 -3.70 -9.34 10.22
CA SER A 88 -3.81 -10.74 10.66
C SER A 88 -3.19 -10.93 12.04
N GLU A 89 -3.86 -11.70 12.89
CA GLU A 89 -3.40 -12.13 14.21
C GLU A 89 -2.89 -13.57 14.11
N LEU A 90 -1.68 -13.81 14.63
CA LEU A 90 -1.07 -15.12 14.70
C LEU A 90 -1.20 -15.66 16.12
N THR A 91 -1.90 -16.79 16.27
CA THR A 91 -2.03 -17.43 17.59
C THR A 91 -1.14 -18.66 17.64
N PRO A 92 -0.13 -18.73 18.52
CA PRO A 92 0.66 -19.95 18.67
C PRO A 92 -0.23 -21.09 19.17
N HIS A 93 -0.02 -22.31 18.67
CA HIS A 93 -0.71 -23.49 19.20
C HIS A 93 -0.30 -23.70 20.65
N SER A 94 -1.21 -24.12 21.51
CA SER A 94 -0.92 -24.35 22.93
C SER A 94 0.25 -25.29 23.13
N GLY A 95 1.27 -24.84 23.87
CA GLY A 95 2.49 -25.61 24.15
C GLY A 95 3.50 -25.71 22.99
N SER A 96 3.22 -25.14 21.82
CA SER A 96 4.14 -25.20 20.66
C SER A 96 5.29 -24.19 20.74
N VAL A 97 5.08 -23.09 21.47
CA VAL A 97 6.05 -22.01 21.66
C VAL A 97 6.35 -21.92 23.16
N THR A 98 7.62 -22.05 23.53
CA THR A 98 8.09 -21.96 24.92
C THR A 98 9.06 -20.79 25.14
N GLU A 99 9.76 -20.41 24.08
CA GLU A 99 10.65 -19.24 23.99
C GLU A 99 10.25 -18.37 22.80
N LYS A 100 10.85 -17.19 22.66
CA LYS A 100 10.65 -16.28 21.53
C LYS A 100 10.87 -17.00 20.19
N THR A 101 9.80 -17.16 19.41
CA THR A 101 9.85 -17.78 18.07
C THR A 101 9.45 -16.75 17.02
N VAL A 102 10.29 -16.53 16.01
CA VAL A 102 10.02 -15.52 14.97
C VAL A 102 9.39 -16.17 13.74
N VAL A 103 8.20 -15.72 13.37
CA VAL A 103 7.63 -15.97 12.04
C VAL A 103 8.15 -14.88 11.11
N LYS A 104 8.92 -15.27 10.10
CA LYS A 104 9.47 -14.33 9.13
C LYS A 104 8.38 -13.74 8.24
N ARG A 105 8.57 -12.48 7.83
CA ARG A 105 7.73 -11.85 6.80
C ARG A 105 7.69 -12.71 5.54
N GLY A 106 6.57 -12.71 4.85
CA GLY A 106 6.33 -13.54 3.66
C GLY A 106 5.74 -14.92 3.96
N ALA A 107 5.41 -15.24 5.22
CA ALA A 107 4.66 -16.45 5.54
C ALA A 107 3.27 -16.38 4.91
N GLU A 108 2.89 -17.41 4.15
CA GLU A 108 1.61 -17.44 3.43
C GLU A 108 0.47 -17.91 4.33
N MET A 109 -0.75 -17.48 4.03
CA MET A 109 -2.01 -17.90 4.64
C MET A 109 -3.12 -17.89 3.58
N ALA A 110 -4.12 -18.75 3.72
CA ALA A 110 -5.20 -18.92 2.75
C ALA A 110 -6.57 -18.59 3.36
N SER A 111 -7.46 -18.06 2.52
CA SER A 111 -8.85 -17.81 2.88
C SER A 111 -9.75 -19.02 2.68
N GLU A 112 -10.98 -18.91 3.19
CA GLU A 112 -12.11 -19.69 2.69
C GLU A 112 -12.24 -19.57 1.17
N GLN A 113 -12.88 -20.56 0.54
CA GLN A 113 -13.09 -20.53 -0.90
C GLN A 113 -14.18 -19.52 -1.27
N VAL A 114 -13.83 -18.57 -2.13
CA VAL A 114 -14.77 -17.64 -2.76
C VAL A 114 -14.88 -18.04 -4.22
N GLU A 115 -16.08 -18.39 -4.68
CA GLU A 115 -16.32 -18.88 -6.05
C GLU A 115 -15.38 -20.04 -6.45
N GLY A 116 -15.09 -20.94 -5.49
CA GLY A 116 -14.21 -22.09 -5.69
C GLY A 116 -12.72 -21.76 -5.73
N THR A 117 -12.29 -20.55 -5.38
CA THR A 117 -10.87 -20.15 -5.32
C THR A 117 -10.51 -19.64 -3.92
N GLN A 118 -9.40 -20.14 -3.38
CA GLN A 118 -8.83 -19.60 -2.14
C GLN A 118 -7.99 -18.37 -2.45
N CYS A 119 -8.20 -17.29 -1.70
CA CYS A 119 -7.36 -16.11 -1.77
C CYS A 119 -6.12 -16.31 -0.88
N LEU A 120 -4.94 -16.04 -1.41
CA LEU A 120 -3.69 -16.20 -0.68
C LEU A 120 -3.17 -14.85 -0.20
N PHE A 121 -2.78 -14.78 1.07
CA PHE A 121 -2.19 -13.61 1.68
C PHE A 121 -0.80 -13.98 2.23
N ARG A 122 0.06 -12.99 2.40
CA ARG A 122 1.36 -13.16 3.05
C ARG A 122 1.59 -12.11 4.14
N THR A 123 2.30 -12.47 5.19
CA THR A 123 2.69 -11.54 6.27
C THR A 123 3.65 -10.48 5.75
N CYS A 124 3.48 -9.22 6.19
CA CYS A 124 4.38 -8.12 5.80
C CYS A 124 5.50 -7.89 6.82
N TYR A 125 5.27 -8.17 8.11
CA TYR A 125 6.25 -7.97 9.17
C TYR A 125 6.76 -9.31 9.70
N ASP A 126 7.97 -9.28 10.27
CA ASP A 126 8.42 -10.33 11.18
C ASP A 126 7.55 -10.29 12.45
N VAL A 127 7.00 -11.43 12.83
CA VAL A 127 6.16 -11.57 14.04
C VAL A 127 6.90 -12.38 15.09
N GLU A 128 7.20 -11.74 16.21
CA GLU A 128 7.77 -12.40 17.38
C GLU A 128 6.64 -13.02 18.20
N LEU A 129 6.53 -14.35 18.17
CA LEU A 129 5.55 -15.10 18.94
C LEU A 129 6.09 -15.40 20.33
N PHE A 130 5.28 -15.11 21.34
CA PHE A 130 5.55 -15.42 22.72
C PHE A 130 4.40 -16.27 23.30
N PRO A 131 4.65 -17.13 24.29
CA PRO A 131 3.60 -17.84 25.02
C PRO A 131 2.93 -16.90 26.03
N LEU A 132 2.46 -15.74 25.57
CA LEU A 132 1.87 -14.67 26.36
C LEU A 132 0.47 -14.35 25.86
N LYS A 133 -0.44 -14.07 26.78
CA LYS A 133 -1.79 -13.58 26.50
C LYS A 133 -2.11 -12.37 27.36
N ILE A 134 -2.84 -11.43 26.78
CA ILE A 134 -3.45 -10.32 27.53
C ILE A 134 -4.64 -10.90 28.31
N THR A 135 -4.63 -10.76 29.63
CA THR A 135 -5.70 -11.27 30.51
C THR A 135 -6.73 -10.22 30.88
N SER A 136 -6.30 -8.96 31.04
CA SER A 136 -7.19 -7.83 31.31
C SER A 136 -6.58 -6.52 30.83
N ILE A 137 -7.44 -5.60 30.40
CA ILE A 137 -7.11 -4.20 30.17
C ILE A 137 -8.02 -3.35 31.05
N ASP A 138 -7.43 -2.72 32.06
CA ASP A 138 -8.15 -1.88 33.02
C ASP A 138 -7.78 -0.42 32.82
N GLN A 139 -8.78 0.44 32.69
CA GLN A 139 -8.59 1.88 32.54
C GLN A 139 -8.97 2.59 33.84
N SER A 140 -8.05 3.41 34.35
CA SER A 140 -8.35 4.30 35.47
C SER A 140 -8.14 5.75 35.05
N ASN A 141 -9.19 6.56 35.18
CA ASN A 141 -9.16 7.97 34.81
C ASN A 141 -9.33 8.83 36.07
N SER A 142 -8.38 9.71 36.33
CA SER A 142 -8.49 10.74 37.37
C SER A 142 -8.87 12.08 36.72
N ARG A 143 -9.04 13.13 37.52
CA ARG A 143 -9.38 14.47 36.98
C ARG A 143 -8.28 15.07 36.10
N THR A 144 -7.02 14.67 36.30
CA THR A 144 -5.86 15.30 35.65
C THR A 144 -4.99 14.32 34.87
N SER A 145 -4.95 13.05 35.29
CA SER A 145 -4.14 11.99 34.67
C SER A 145 -4.97 10.74 34.43
N SER A 146 -4.53 9.90 33.50
CA SER A 146 -5.11 8.57 33.32
C SER A 146 -4.00 7.51 33.35
N SER A 147 -4.40 6.28 33.62
CA SER A 147 -3.54 5.14 33.36
C SER A 147 -4.33 3.98 32.76
N VAL A 148 -3.62 3.18 31.98
CA VAL A 148 -4.11 1.95 31.37
C VAL A 148 -3.23 0.82 31.86
N ASP A 149 -3.83 -0.14 32.55
CA ASP A 149 -3.17 -1.30 33.13
C ASP A 149 -3.43 -2.49 32.20
N VAL A 150 -2.37 -3.10 31.67
CA VAL A 150 -2.43 -4.25 30.78
C VAL A 150 -1.76 -5.43 31.47
N THR A 151 -2.56 -6.41 31.88
CA THR A 151 -2.05 -7.61 32.54
C THR A 151 -1.75 -8.68 31.49
N LEU A 152 -0.51 -9.15 31.47
CA LEU A 152 -0.07 -10.28 30.66
C LEU A 152 0.18 -11.50 31.54
N ALA A 153 -0.24 -12.66 31.05
CA ALA A 153 0.08 -13.95 31.67
C ALA A 153 0.70 -14.90 30.65
N THR A 154 1.67 -15.68 31.11
CA THR A 154 2.28 -16.75 30.33
C THR A 154 1.36 -17.97 30.26
N GLU A 155 1.33 -18.64 29.12
CA GLU A 155 0.67 -19.94 29.02
C GLU A 155 1.36 -20.98 29.90
N HIS A 156 0.58 -21.90 30.47
CA HIS A 156 1.05 -23.03 31.29
C HIS A 156 1.97 -22.65 32.46
N GLY A 157 1.93 -21.40 32.93
CA GLY A 157 2.78 -20.94 34.04
C GLY A 157 4.27 -20.91 33.72
N LEU A 158 4.64 -20.78 32.44
CA LEU A 158 6.01 -20.59 32.02
C LEU A 158 6.64 -19.37 32.71
N GLU A 159 7.95 -19.44 32.92
CA GLU A 159 8.69 -18.38 33.60
C GLU A 159 9.06 -17.27 32.62
N LEU A 160 8.69 -16.01 32.93
CA LEU A 160 8.99 -14.84 32.10
C LEU A 160 10.49 -14.69 31.78
N SER A 161 11.36 -15.11 32.71
CA SER A 161 12.81 -15.06 32.54
C SER A 161 13.34 -15.95 31.42
N ARG A 162 12.61 -17.02 31.07
CA ARG A 162 13.02 -18.03 30.07
C ARG A 162 12.49 -17.76 28.67
N ILE A 163 11.46 -16.91 28.55
CA ILE A 163 10.80 -16.63 27.27
C ILE A 163 11.70 -15.80 26.34
N GLY A 164 12.63 -15.03 26.91
CA GLY A 164 13.51 -14.15 26.13
C GLY A 164 12.82 -12.86 25.66
N LEU A 165 11.93 -12.30 26.50
CA LEU A 165 11.18 -11.07 26.20
C LEU A 165 12.12 -9.84 26.24
N ASP A 166 12.57 -9.41 25.07
CA ASP A 166 13.42 -8.22 24.83
C ASP A 166 12.60 -7.02 24.36
N LYS A 167 11.65 -7.30 23.47
CA LYS A 167 10.73 -6.37 22.83
C LYS A 167 9.33 -6.97 22.80
N LEU A 168 8.31 -6.15 23.00
CA LEU A 168 6.92 -6.57 22.87
C LEU A 168 6.17 -5.61 21.95
N ARG A 169 5.61 -6.16 20.87
CA ARG A 169 4.84 -5.43 19.86
C ARG A 169 3.35 -5.52 20.17
N PHE A 170 2.69 -4.37 20.25
CA PHE A 170 1.25 -4.26 20.38
C PHE A 170 0.63 -3.70 19.10
N HIS A 171 -0.59 -4.14 18.81
CA HIS A 171 -1.45 -3.57 17.77
C HIS A 171 -2.70 -2.97 18.42
N LEU A 172 -3.00 -1.71 18.07
CA LEU A 172 -4.21 -1.00 18.49
C LEU A 172 -5.36 -1.36 17.55
N HIS A 173 -6.26 -2.22 18.02
CA HIS A 173 -7.36 -2.76 17.22
C HIS A 173 -8.74 -2.26 17.65
N GLY A 174 -9.71 -2.25 16.75
CA GLY A 174 -11.11 -1.91 17.04
C GLY A 174 -11.52 -0.55 16.48
N GLU A 175 -12.41 0.13 17.20
CA GLU A 175 -13.06 1.35 16.74
C GLU A 175 -12.06 2.51 16.54
N ILE A 176 -12.12 3.16 15.38
CA ILE A 176 -11.19 4.24 14.98
C ILE A 176 -11.16 5.36 16.01
N HIS A 177 -12.31 5.75 16.56
CA HIS A 177 -12.38 6.85 17.52
C HIS A 177 -11.62 6.57 18.83
N ILE A 178 -11.52 5.29 19.23
CA ILE A 178 -10.79 4.85 20.44
C ILE A 178 -9.31 4.69 20.12
N THR A 179 -8.99 3.91 19.09
CA THR A 179 -7.62 3.52 18.77
C THR A 179 -6.76 4.72 18.40
N ARG A 180 -7.28 5.67 17.61
CA ARG A 180 -6.56 6.89 17.21
C ARG A 180 -6.26 7.81 18.39
N ILE A 181 -7.20 7.94 19.33
CA ILE A 181 -6.95 8.71 20.56
C ILE A 181 -5.91 8.00 21.43
N LEU A 182 -6.02 6.67 21.60
CA LEU A 182 -5.03 5.91 22.36
C LEU A 182 -3.62 6.04 21.73
N PHE A 183 -3.51 6.02 20.40
CA PHE A 183 -2.26 6.26 19.68
C PHE A 183 -1.66 7.64 20.01
N LEU A 184 -2.45 8.71 19.95
CA LEU A 184 -2.03 10.06 20.35
C LEU A 184 -1.58 10.09 21.82
N TRP A 185 -2.31 9.43 22.74
CA TRP A 185 -1.96 9.39 24.16
C TRP A 185 -0.64 8.66 24.41
N ILE A 186 -0.41 7.54 23.73
CA ILE A 186 0.83 6.75 23.82
C ILE A 186 2.05 7.58 23.37
N PHE A 187 1.94 8.31 22.25
CA PHE A 187 3.11 8.97 21.67
C PHE A 187 3.32 10.42 22.12
N ARG A 188 2.27 11.09 22.63
CA ARG A 188 2.37 12.48 23.08
C ARG A 188 2.24 12.66 24.59
N TYR A 189 1.31 11.95 25.21
CA TYR A 189 0.92 12.19 26.61
C TYR A 189 1.46 11.15 27.60
N LEU A 190 2.18 10.13 27.13
CA LEU A 190 2.82 9.15 27.97
C LEU A 190 3.89 9.81 28.86
N ASP A 191 3.81 9.55 30.16
CA ASP A 191 4.82 9.96 31.12
C ASP A 191 5.86 8.85 31.32
N TYR A 192 5.40 7.65 31.63
CA TYR A 192 6.22 6.44 31.73
C TYR A 192 5.34 5.19 31.70
N VAL A 193 5.97 4.03 31.46
CA VAL A 193 5.37 2.70 31.62
C VAL A 193 5.95 2.06 32.87
N GLU A 194 5.10 1.70 33.83
CA GLU A 194 5.51 0.90 34.99
C GLU A 194 5.26 -0.58 34.70
N LEU A 195 6.32 -1.38 34.82
CA LEU A 195 6.28 -2.83 34.75
C LEU A 195 6.27 -3.37 36.17
N ASP A 196 5.25 -4.15 36.54
CA ASP A 196 5.13 -4.82 37.83
C ASP A 196 4.93 -6.33 37.63
N VAL A 197 5.89 -7.14 38.09
CA VAL A 197 5.80 -8.61 38.04
C VAL A 197 5.46 -9.23 39.40
N GLY A 198 5.10 -8.41 40.39
CA GLY A 198 4.81 -8.82 41.75
C GLY A 198 6.06 -9.10 42.58
N GLY A 199 5.89 -9.16 43.91
CA GLY A 199 7.00 -9.39 44.85
C GLY A 199 8.00 -8.24 44.98
N GLY A 200 7.58 -7.02 44.66
CA GLY A 200 8.41 -5.81 44.76
C GLY A 200 9.28 -5.51 43.54
N TYR A 201 9.30 -6.40 42.54
CA TYR A 201 10.02 -6.19 41.29
C TYR A 201 9.22 -5.26 40.37
N LYS A 202 9.59 -3.97 40.43
CA LYS A 202 9.02 -2.94 39.58
C LYS A 202 10.11 -2.23 38.78
N ARG A 203 9.79 -1.86 37.54
CA ARG A 203 10.67 -1.03 36.71
C ARG A 203 9.87 0.02 35.98
N LYS A 204 10.39 1.24 35.93
CA LYS A 204 9.82 2.33 35.11
C LYS A 204 10.61 2.47 33.82
N LEU A 205 9.90 2.51 32.70
CA LEU A 205 10.43 2.81 31.38
C LEU A 205 9.93 4.19 30.95
N GLY A 206 10.83 5.05 30.49
CA GLY A 206 10.43 6.34 29.92
C GLY A 206 9.77 6.18 28.54
N PRO A 207 9.18 7.26 28.00
CA PRO A 207 8.51 7.25 26.70
C PRO A 207 9.44 6.84 25.54
N GLU A 208 10.75 7.04 25.66
CA GLU A 208 11.76 6.67 24.67
C GLU A 208 11.83 5.16 24.38
N PHE A 209 11.32 4.32 25.28
CA PHE A 209 11.25 2.88 25.10
C PHE A 209 10.01 2.43 24.29
N VAL A 210 9.06 3.33 24.04
CA VAL A 210 7.83 3.07 23.28
C VAL A 210 7.97 3.71 21.90
N LYS A 211 8.08 2.87 20.86
CA LYS A 211 8.35 3.33 19.50
C LYS A 211 7.20 3.02 18.55
N PRO A 212 6.80 3.95 17.67
CA PRO A 212 5.81 3.67 16.64
C PRO A 212 6.40 2.72 15.58
N VAL A 213 5.53 1.94 14.96
CA VAL A 213 5.87 0.90 13.98
C VAL A 213 5.06 1.12 12.70
N GLY A 214 5.65 0.82 11.55
CA GLY A 214 5.04 0.92 10.22
C GLY A 214 5.73 1.90 9.28
N TYR A 215 6.84 2.51 9.71
CA TYR A 215 7.53 3.58 8.98
C TYR A 215 8.86 3.13 8.35
N GLN A 216 9.45 2.04 8.84
CA GLN A 216 10.73 1.54 8.33
C GLN A 216 10.58 0.73 7.03
N ASP A 217 11.70 0.51 6.33
CA ASP A 217 11.71 -0.22 5.05
C ASP A 217 11.45 -1.72 5.19
N ASP A 218 11.86 -2.33 6.29
CA ASP A 218 11.52 -3.71 6.63
C ASP A 218 10.04 -3.87 7.04
N GLU A 219 9.37 -2.75 7.32
CA GLU A 219 7.95 -2.63 7.64
C GLU A 219 7.13 -2.19 6.41
N ALA A 220 7.61 -2.38 5.19
CA ALA A 220 6.85 -2.11 3.97
C ALA A 220 5.79 -3.19 3.69
N ILE A 221 4.58 -2.79 3.28
CA ILE A 221 3.52 -3.69 2.80
C ILE A 221 3.57 -3.83 1.27
N LEU A 222 3.73 -2.71 0.58
CA LEU A 222 3.75 -2.68 -0.89
C LEU A 222 5.19 -2.90 -1.39
N PRO A 223 5.39 -3.80 -2.38
CA PRO A 223 6.72 -4.05 -2.94
C PRO A 223 7.16 -2.85 -3.79
N TYR A 224 8.09 -2.07 -3.25
CA TYR A 224 8.75 -0.96 -3.92
C TYR A 224 10.12 -1.40 -4.43
N SER A 225 10.52 -0.87 -5.58
CA SER A 225 11.88 -1.04 -6.10
C SER A 225 12.87 -0.19 -5.31
N ASP A 226 14.13 -0.62 -5.22
CA ASP A 226 15.20 0.08 -4.51
C ASP A 226 15.45 1.51 -5.06
N ASN A 227 15.08 1.74 -6.33
CA ASN A 227 15.21 3.03 -7.00
C ASN A 227 14.08 4.03 -6.65
N SER A 228 13.17 3.67 -5.74
CA SER A 228 11.99 4.47 -5.40
C SER A 228 12.06 5.07 -3.99
N PHE A 229 11.47 6.24 -3.81
CA PHE A 229 11.55 6.98 -2.55
C PHE A 229 10.53 6.45 -1.52
N ALA A 230 11.02 6.00 -0.36
CA ALA A 230 10.20 5.38 0.68
C ALA A 230 9.09 6.29 1.25
N GLY A 231 9.28 7.60 1.31
CA GLY A 231 8.25 8.50 1.86
C GLY A 231 6.95 8.55 1.03
N TYR A 232 6.99 8.42 -0.30
CA TYR A 232 5.75 8.33 -1.09
C TYR A 232 5.04 6.97 -0.90
N ARG A 233 5.79 5.91 -0.59
CA ARG A 233 5.22 4.61 -0.16
C ARG A 233 4.37 4.80 1.09
N LEU A 234 4.87 5.53 2.08
CA LEU A 234 4.15 5.77 3.34
C LEU A 234 2.82 6.49 3.11
N LEU A 235 2.76 7.46 2.18
CA LEU A 235 1.50 8.10 1.80
C LEU A 235 0.52 7.11 1.18
N GLN A 236 0.99 6.32 0.20
CA GLN A 236 0.14 5.30 -0.44
C GLN A 236 -0.38 4.28 0.58
N GLU A 237 0.48 3.81 1.49
CA GLU A 237 0.11 2.87 2.56
C GLU A 237 -0.84 3.49 3.58
N TYR A 238 -0.69 4.78 3.91
CA TYR A 238 -1.61 5.49 4.79
C TYR A 238 -3.02 5.56 4.21
N PHE A 239 -3.15 5.91 2.92
CA PHE A 239 -4.46 5.95 2.29
C PHE A 239 -5.05 4.55 2.00
N SER A 240 -4.20 3.53 1.87
CA SER A 240 -4.64 2.15 1.58
C SER A 240 -5.00 1.33 2.83
N LEU A 241 -4.16 1.39 3.87
CA LEU A 241 -4.36 0.67 5.13
C LEU A 241 -3.78 1.49 6.31
N PRO A 242 -4.51 2.49 6.82
CA PRO A 242 -4.05 3.30 7.96
C PRO A 242 -3.67 2.48 9.19
N ASP A 243 -4.33 1.32 9.40
CA ASP A 243 -4.10 0.44 10.54
C ASP A 243 -2.69 -0.19 10.55
N LYS A 244 -1.98 -0.14 9.42
CA LYS A 244 -0.55 -0.45 9.33
C LYS A 244 0.29 0.30 10.38
N PHE A 245 -0.08 1.55 10.66
CA PHE A 245 0.66 2.46 11.54
C PHE A 245 0.21 2.35 13.00
N MET A 246 -0.76 1.48 13.30
CA MET A 246 -1.35 1.32 14.63
C MET A 246 -0.61 0.29 15.49
N PHE A 247 0.69 0.17 15.25
CA PHE A 247 1.57 -0.71 15.98
C PHE A 247 2.55 0.11 16.82
N PHE A 248 2.94 -0.44 17.96
CA PHE A 248 4.01 0.12 18.76
C PHE A 248 4.81 -0.97 19.47
N ASP A 249 6.11 -0.72 19.59
CA ASP A 249 7.04 -1.61 20.27
C ASP A 249 7.42 -1.05 21.64
N ILE A 250 7.36 -1.87 22.67
CA ILE A 250 7.96 -1.60 23.98
C ILE A 250 9.29 -2.34 24.02
N THR A 251 10.37 -1.58 24.19
CA THR A 251 11.74 -2.10 24.26
C THR A 251 12.28 -2.04 25.69
N GLY A 252 13.44 -2.66 25.93
CA GLY A 252 14.10 -2.63 27.25
C GLY A 252 13.54 -3.62 28.26
N LEU A 253 12.85 -4.67 27.79
CA LEU A 253 12.25 -5.72 28.62
C LEU A 253 13.25 -6.79 29.07
N ASP A 254 14.51 -6.74 28.60
CA ASP A 254 15.57 -7.71 28.89
C ASP A 254 15.83 -7.99 30.38
N TRP A 255 15.56 -7.02 31.26
CA TRP A 255 15.73 -7.18 32.70
C TRP A 255 14.85 -8.29 33.30
N LEU A 256 13.76 -8.67 32.63
CA LEU A 256 12.90 -9.77 33.03
C LEU A 256 13.65 -11.12 33.08
N LYS A 257 14.73 -11.27 32.30
CA LYS A 257 15.63 -12.44 32.34
C LYS A 257 16.23 -12.67 33.74
N GLY A 258 16.38 -11.61 34.53
CA GLY A 258 16.95 -11.68 35.88
C GLY A 258 15.93 -11.97 36.99
N ILE A 259 14.64 -12.12 36.68
CA ILE A 259 13.59 -12.25 37.70
C ILE A 259 13.11 -13.71 37.79
N PRO A 260 13.39 -14.41 38.90
CA PRO A 260 12.99 -15.80 39.03
C PRO A 260 11.50 -15.98 39.36
N GLN A 261 10.92 -17.07 38.86
CA GLN A 261 9.63 -17.65 39.25
C GLN A 261 8.41 -16.73 39.11
N ARG A 262 8.31 -15.97 38.01
CA ARG A 262 7.15 -15.15 37.68
C ARG A 262 6.55 -15.53 36.34
N SER A 263 5.22 -15.58 36.28
CA SER A 263 4.41 -15.95 35.11
C SER A 263 3.46 -14.84 34.66
N THR A 264 3.47 -13.69 35.34
CA THR A 264 2.57 -12.56 35.09
C THR A 264 3.33 -11.24 35.14
N VAL A 265 3.01 -10.32 34.24
CA VAL A 265 3.54 -8.95 34.24
C VAL A 265 2.38 -7.97 33.98
N ASN A 266 2.27 -6.94 34.81
CA ASN A 266 1.36 -5.83 34.60
C ASN A 266 2.14 -4.66 33.99
N LEU A 267 1.70 -4.19 32.83
CA LEU A 267 2.18 -2.99 32.16
C LEU A 267 1.20 -1.85 32.40
N LYS A 268 1.61 -0.88 33.20
CA LYS A 268 0.82 0.30 33.52
C LYS A 268 1.33 1.52 32.76
N PHE A 269 0.57 1.97 31.78
CA PHE A 269 0.85 3.18 31.02
C PHE A 269 0.31 4.39 31.79
N HIS A 270 1.19 5.28 32.25
CA HIS A 270 0.79 6.51 32.93
C HIS A 270 0.79 7.69 31.96
N PHE A 271 -0.33 8.40 31.88
CA PHE A 271 -0.49 9.56 31.01
C PHE A 271 -0.57 10.86 31.81
N LYS A 272 0.08 11.90 31.28
CA LYS A 272 0.08 13.27 31.84
C LYS A 272 -1.28 13.95 31.76
N ARG A 273 -2.18 13.42 30.93
CA ARG A 273 -3.51 13.96 30.65
C ARG A 273 -4.56 12.87 30.79
N ALA A 274 -5.69 13.22 31.40
CA ALA A 274 -6.86 12.35 31.44
C ALA A 274 -7.29 11.92 30.03
N LEU A 275 -7.74 10.67 29.88
CA LEU A 275 -8.35 10.20 28.63
C LEU A 275 -9.74 10.84 28.48
N PRO A 276 -10.21 11.15 27.26
CA PRO A 276 -11.56 11.65 27.05
C PRO A 276 -12.59 10.62 27.56
N ALA A 277 -13.71 11.08 28.13
CA ALA A 277 -14.70 10.19 28.73
C ALA A 277 -15.35 9.21 27.74
N GLU A 278 -15.36 9.56 26.46
CA GLU A 278 -15.87 8.74 25.36
C GLU A 278 -14.97 7.54 25.03
N VAL A 279 -13.70 7.58 25.46
CA VAL A 279 -12.71 6.54 25.19
C VAL A 279 -12.73 5.53 26.33
N VAL A 280 -13.46 4.43 26.10
CA VAL A 280 -13.56 3.30 27.03
C VAL A 280 -12.82 2.11 26.44
N LEU A 281 -11.71 1.74 27.07
CA LEU A 281 -10.90 0.60 26.66
C LEU A 281 -11.53 -0.74 27.12
N LYS A 282 -11.21 -1.78 26.36
CA LYS A 282 -11.69 -3.16 26.43
C LYS A 282 -10.56 -4.05 25.94
N ASP A 283 -10.59 -5.32 26.33
CA ASP A 283 -9.55 -6.30 26.01
C ASP A 283 -9.25 -6.42 24.51
N LYS A 284 -10.25 -6.19 23.64
CA LYS A 284 -10.07 -6.25 22.19
C LYS A 284 -9.15 -5.17 21.62
N HIS A 285 -8.90 -4.07 22.35
CA HIS A 285 -8.24 -2.88 21.81
C HIS A 285 -6.73 -2.97 21.74
N LEU A 286 -6.12 -3.85 22.53
CA LEU A 286 -4.71 -4.19 22.41
C LEU A 286 -4.61 -5.66 22.03
N ARG A 287 -3.89 -5.93 20.94
CA ARG A 287 -3.63 -7.28 20.45
C ARG A 287 -2.13 -7.52 20.35
N LEU A 288 -1.74 -8.78 20.57
CA LEU A 288 -0.37 -9.25 20.38
C LEU A 288 -0.30 -10.06 19.09
N HIS A 289 0.93 -10.31 18.61
CA HIS A 289 1.19 -11.22 17.49
C HIS A 289 0.46 -10.85 16.18
N CYS A 290 0.18 -9.56 15.98
CA CYS A 290 -0.44 -9.08 14.75
C CYS A 290 0.61 -8.67 13.70
N THR A 291 0.22 -8.75 12.43
CA THR A 291 0.97 -8.23 11.29
C THR A 291 -0.01 -7.77 10.22
N PRO A 292 0.31 -6.72 9.45
CA PRO A 292 -0.34 -6.52 8.17
C PRO A 292 -0.11 -7.74 7.27
N ALA A 293 -1.12 -8.04 6.45
CA ALA A 293 -1.08 -9.10 5.46
C ALA A 293 -1.53 -8.53 4.11
N VAL A 294 -0.89 -9.01 3.04
CA VAL A 294 -1.11 -8.53 1.67
C VAL A 294 -1.50 -9.69 0.77
N ASN A 295 -2.51 -9.49 -0.08
CA ASN A 295 -2.95 -10.44 -1.09
C ASN A 295 -2.00 -10.47 -2.29
N LEU A 296 -0.79 -10.98 -2.07
CA LEU A 296 0.24 -11.18 -3.09
C LEU A 296 0.94 -12.52 -2.89
N PHE A 297 1.03 -13.31 -3.95
CA PHE A 297 1.61 -14.65 -3.93
C PHE A 297 2.23 -15.01 -5.27
N GLU A 298 3.20 -15.91 -5.23
CA GLU A 298 3.88 -16.39 -6.43
C GLU A 298 3.04 -17.45 -7.14
N LYS A 299 2.99 -17.36 -8.47
CA LYS A 299 2.31 -18.34 -9.32
C LYS A 299 3.03 -18.46 -10.65
N ASP A 300 3.07 -19.66 -11.22
CA ASP A 300 3.61 -19.85 -12.56
C ASP A 300 2.64 -19.29 -13.61
N GLY A 301 3.19 -18.74 -14.68
CA GLY A 301 2.43 -18.25 -15.84
C GLY A 301 2.14 -19.36 -16.85
N ASP A 302 1.06 -19.21 -17.59
CA ASP A 302 0.78 -20.05 -18.76
C ASP A 302 1.95 -19.98 -19.75
N PRO A 303 2.51 -21.13 -20.19
CA PRO A 303 3.61 -21.14 -21.13
C PRO A 303 3.22 -20.47 -22.45
N ILE A 304 4.01 -19.48 -22.88
CA ILE A 304 3.78 -18.79 -24.15
C ILE A 304 4.64 -19.46 -25.22
N ARG A 305 3.99 -20.03 -26.24
CA ARG A 305 4.69 -20.50 -27.43
C ARG A 305 4.86 -19.34 -28.40
N LEU A 306 6.11 -19.07 -28.77
CA LEU A 306 6.41 -18.02 -29.73
C LEU A 306 6.07 -18.51 -31.13
N GLU A 307 5.09 -17.86 -31.77
CA GLU A 307 4.66 -18.17 -33.13
C GLU A 307 5.00 -17.04 -34.12
N HIS A 308 5.61 -15.94 -33.63
CA HIS A 308 5.97 -14.72 -34.37
C HIS A 308 4.84 -14.07 -35.20
N ARG A 309 3.59 -14.50 -35.01
CA ARG A 309 2.39 -13.94 -35.64
C ARG A 309 1.80 -12.75 -34.89
N ARG A 310 2.26 -12.54 -33.65
CA ARG A 310 1.77 -11.50 -32.74
C ARG A 310 2.96 -10.79 -32.13
N ASN A 311 2.86 -9.47 -32.02
CA ASN A 311 3.89 -8.62 -31.43
C ASN A 311 3.83 -8.66 -29.89
N GLU A 312 2.66 -8.95 -29.33
CA GLU A 312 2.40 -8.96 -27.90
C GLU A 312 1.61 -10.21 -27.51
N TYR A 313 1.91 -10.75 -26.33
CA TYR A 313 1.25 -11.92 -25.76
C TYR A 313 0.67 -11.55 -24.40
N LYS A 314 -0.59 -11.93 -24.14
CA LYS A 314 -1.23 -11.70 -22.84
C LYS A 314 -0.61 -12.64 -21.80
N VAL A 315 -0.15 -12.07 -20.69
CA VAL A 315 0.41 -12.81 -19.56
C VAL A 315 -0.74 -13.28 -18.67
N ARG A 316 -0.79 -14.57 -18.38
CA ARG A 316 -1.88 -15.20 -17.62
C ARG A 316 -1.29 -16.17 -16.59
N PRO A 317 -1.83 -16.22 -15.37
CA PRO A 317 -1.42 -17.22 -14.39
C PRO A 317 -1.98 -18.59 -14.76
N GLN A 318 -1.20 -19.62 -14.50
CA GLN A 318 -1.59 -21.01 -14.73
C GLN A 318 -2.70 -21.42 -13.76
N SER A 319 -3.94 -21.40 -14.21
CA SER A 319 -5.12 -21.72 -13.41
C SER A 319 -6.32 -22.02 -14.28
N ASP A 320 -7.26 -22.82 -13.78
CA ASP A 320 -8.54 -23.06 -14.45
C ASP A 320 -9.39 -21.78 -14.52
N ASN A 321 -9.45 -21.00 -13.42
CA ASN A 321 -10.19 -19.75 -13.33
C ASN A 321 -9.27 -18.52 -13.45
N GLN A 322 -8.85 -18.19 -14.67
CA GLN A 322 -7.86 -17.13 -14.92
C GLN A 322 -8.34 -15.72 -14.51
N ASP A 323 -9.65 -15.47 -14.56
CA ASP A 323 -10.24 -14.16 -14.26
C ASP A 323 -10.19 -13.80 -12.76
N HIS A 324 -10.02 -14.81 -11.89
CA HIS A 324 -9.89 -14.64 -10.44
C HIS A 324 -8.54 -14.08 -10.00
N TYR A 325 -7.63 -13.87 -10.96
CA TYR A 325 -6.27 -13.44 -10.70
C TYR A 325 -5.95 -12.17 -11.47
N GLU A 326 -5.10 -11.34 -10.89
CA GLU A 326 -4.44 -10.25 -11.58
C GLU A 326 -2.92 -10.43 -11.49
N VAL A 327 -2.23 -10.25 -12.61
CA VAL A 327 -0.77 -10.33 -12.67
C VAL A 327 -0.20 -9.01 -12.16
N TYR A 328 0.28 -9.02 -10.91
CA TYR A 328 0.85 -7.86 -10.24
C TYR A 328 2.22 -7.49 -10.83
N SER A 329 3.11 -8.46 -11.01
CA SER A 329 4.42 -8.29 -11.67
C SER A 329 4.91 -9.58 -12.31
N ILE A 330 5.85 -9.45 -13.26
CA ILE A 330 6.57 -10.56 -13.86
C ILE A 330 7.95 -10.59 -13.20
N ASN A 331 8.23 -11.64 -12.44
CA ASN A 331 9.45 -11.70 -11.62
C ASN A 331 10.61 -12.38 -12.37
N GLN A 332 10.30 -13.36 -13.22
CA GLN A 332 11.31 -14.11 -13.95
C GLN A 332 10.72 -14.58 -15.29
N VAL A 333 11.51 -14.45 -16.36
CA VAL A 333 11.15 -14.92 -17.70
C VAL A 333 12.30 -15.78 -18.23
N GLU A 334 11.99 -17.01 -18.62
CA GLU A 334 12.95 -17.95 -19.20
C GLU A 334 12.42 -18.48 -20.52
N SER A 335 13.25 -18.51 -21.56
CA SER A 335 12.93 -19.24 -22.79
C SER A 335 13.48 -20.67 -22.73
N TRP A 336 12.70 -21.62 -23.23
CA TRP A 336 13.07 -23.01 -23.37
C TRP A 336 13.11 -23.42 -24.83
N SER A 337 14.29 -23.81 -25.30
CA SER A 337 14.51 -24.34 -26.64
C SER A 337 14.53 -25.87 -26.65
N LYS A 338 13.72 -26.48 -27.50
CA LYS A 338 13.73 -27.94 -27.70
C LYS A 338 15.06 -28.44 -28.29
N ASN A 339 15.73 -27.60 -29.10
CA ASN A 339 16.97 -27.98 -29.78
C ASN A 339 18.17 -27.95 -28.83
N GLU A 340 18.32 -26.87 -28.06
CA GLU A 340 19.45 -26.71 -27.14
C GLU A 340 19.22 -27.38 -25.78
N ARG A 341 17.98 -27.78 -25.47
CA ARG A 341 17.56 -28.33 -24.16
C ARG A 341 18.07 -27.51 -22.98
N ARG A 342 18.09 -26.19 -23.16
CA ARG A 342 18.60 -25.24 -22.18
C ARG A 342 17.57 -24.15 -21.92
N ARG A 343 17.53 -23.70 -20.67
CA ARG A 343 16.80 -22.49 -20.25
C ARG A 343 17.70 -21.28 -20.45
N LYS A 344 17.19 -20.27 -21.16
CA LYS A 344 17.86 -18.99 -21.35
C LYS A 344 17.06 -17.93 -20.58
N PRO A 345 17.66 -17.26 -19.58
CA PRO A 345 16.99 -16.15 -18.92
C PRO A 345 16.85 -14.98 -19.89
N LEU A 346 15.64 -14.42 -19.96
CA LEU A 346 15.35 -13.18 -20.68
C LEU A 346 15.36 -12.03 -19.67
N ILE A 347 15.96 -10.92 -20.05
CA ILE A 347 16.08 -9.74 -19.18
C ILE A 347 15.02 -8.69 -19.53
N GLU A 348 14.57 -7.93 -18.53
CA GLU A 348 13.64 -6.83 -18.75
C GLU A 348 14.38 -5.67 -19.45
N PHE A 349 13.76 -5.06 -20.46
CA PHE A 349 14.37 -3.97 -21.22
C PHE A 349 14.78 -2.80 -20.31
N GLU A 350 13.92 -2.43 -19.36
CA GLU A 350 14.08 -1.31 -18.44
C GLU A 350 15.23 -1.50 -17.43
N SER A 351 15.80 -2.71 -17.32
CA SER A 351 16.97 -2.99 -16.47
C SER A 351 18.29 -2.42 -17.00
N PHE A 352 18.35 -2.07 -18.29
CA PHE A 352 19.58 -1.70 -19.01
C PHE A 352 20.73 -2.72 -18.98
N GLU A 353 20.55 -3.89 -18.35
CA GLU A 353 21.56 -4.96 -18.32
C GLU A 353 21.94 -5.44 -19.72
N HIS A 354 21.01 -5.30 -20.68
CA HIS A 354 21.22 -5.62 -22.08
C HIS A 354 22.30 -4.77 -22.76
N GLN A 355 22.66 -3.61 -22.18
CA GLN A 355 23.72 -2.73 -22.70
C GLN A 355 25.08 -2.95 -22.02
N ILE A 356 25.09 -3.46 -20.78
CA ILE A 356 26.31 -3.59 -19.96
C ILE A 356 27.22 -4.69 -20.52
N ASN A 357 26.64 -5.81 -20.99
CA ASN A 357 27.39 -6.97 -21.46
C ASN A 357 27.37 -7.08 -23.00
N GLN A 358 28.13 -6.23 -23.70
CA GLN A 358 28.25 -6.30 -25.17
C GLN A 358 28.79 -7.66 -25.70
N ARG A 359 29.49 -8.43 -24.85
CA ARG A 359 30.00 -9.77 -25.21
C ARG A 359 28.94 -10.86 -25.18
N ASP A 360 27.87 -10.67 -24.40
CA ASP A 360 26.85 -11.67 -24.11
C ASP A 360 25.51 -11.08 -24.60
N LYS A 361 25.26 -11.21 -25.92
CA LYS A 361 24.05 -10.68 -26.58
C LYS A 361 22.82 -11.41 -26.02
N ARG A 362 22.19 -10.82 -25.01
CA ARG A 362 20.98 -11.35 -24.38
C ARG A 362 19.74 -10.74 -25.02
N ASP A 363 18.77 -11.60 -25.27
CA ASP A 363 17.43 -11.18 -25.69
C ASP A 363 16.68 -10.62 -24.48
N PHE A 364 15.77 -9.69 -24.76
CA PHE A 364 15.05 -8.97 -23.73
C PHE A 364 13.54 -9.01 -23.97
N TYR A 365 12.79 -8.77 -22.90
CA TYR A 365 11.34 -8.61 -22.97
C TYR A 365 10.95 -7.20 -22.54
N LYS A 366 9.80 -6.75 -23.07
CA LYS A 366 9.13 -5.53 -22.62
C LYS A 366 7.76 -5.90 -22.08
N SER A 367 7.40 -5.35 -20.93
CA SER A 367 6.08 -5.52 -20.34
C SER A 367 5.22 -4.27 -20.57
N LYS A 368 3.96 -4.47 -20.92
CA LYS A 368 2.96 -3.40 -21.09
C LYS A 368 1.78 -3.67 -20.18
N VAL A 369 1.27 -2.60 -19.59
CA VAL A 369 0.07 -2.63 -18.74
C VAL A 369 -1.07 -1.96 -19.50
N SER A 370 -2.24 -2.59 -19.50
CA SER A 370 -3.47 -2.04 -20.06
C SER A 370 -4.60 -2.19 -19.06
N GLU A 371 -5.60 -1.32 -19.11
CA GLU A 371 -6.84 -1.52 -18.37
C GLU A 371 -7.62 -2.71 -18.95
N ARG A 372 -8.33 -3.45 -18.08
CA ARG A 372 -9.32 -4.44 -18.54
C ARG A 372 -10.45 -3.73 -19.27
N VAL A 373 -11.06 -4.42 -20.23
CA VAL A 373 -12.25 -3.91 -20.95
C VAL A 373 -13.41 -3.61 -20.00
N SER A 374 -13.50 -4.32 -18.87
CA SER A 374 -14.46 -4.06 -17.78
C SER A 374 -14.22 -2.73 -17.06
N GLY A 375 -13.04 -2.12 -17.20
CA GLY A 375 -12.60 -0.93 -16.45
C GLY A 375 -12.23 -1.20 -14.99
N ARG A 376 -12.13 -2.47 -14.58
CA ARG A 376 -11.69 -2.89 -13.24
C ARG A 376 -10.53 -3.87 -13.36
N GLY A 377 -9.41 -3.56 -12.74
CA GLY A 377 -8.21 -4.39 -12.84
C GLY A 377 -7.33 -4.04 -14.03
N LEU A 378 -6.11 -4.55 -13.97
CA LEU A 378 -5.10 -4.40 -15.02
C LEU A 378 -4.88 -5.72 -15.77
N GLU A 379 -4.46 -5.60 -17.03
CA GLU A 379 -3.94 -6.69 -17.84
C GLU A 379 -2.48 -6.43 -18.19
N ARG A 380 -1.69 -7.50 -18.24
CA ARG A 380 -0.29 -7.42 -18.65
C ARG A 380 -0.06 -8.14 -19.96
N TYR A 381 0.71 -7.49 -20.81
CA TYR A 381 1.18 -8.00 -22.08
C TYR A 381 2.71 -8.04 -22.07
N ILE A 382 3.27 -9.04 -22.73
CA ILE A 382 4.71 -9.22 -22.89
C ILE A 382 5.06 -9.28 -24.37
N SER A 383 6.13 -8.59 -24.75
CA SER A 383 6.73 -8.65 -26.09
C SER A 383 8.20 -9.02 -25.99
N PHE A 384 8.71 -9.73 -26.99
CA PHE A 384 10.06 -10.29 -27.01
C PHE A 384 10.87 -9.71 -28.15
N HIS A 385 12.07 -9.26 -27.85
CA HIS A 385 12.95 -8.56 -28.78
C HIS A 385 14.37 -9.12 -28.68
N THR A 386 15.04 -9.22 -29.83
CA THR A 386 16.47 -9.55 -29.86
C THR A 386 17.31 -8.40 -29.34
N HIS A 387 18.57 -8.67 -29.01
CA HIS A 387 19.56 -7.64 -28.70
C HIS A 387 19.65 -6.51 -29.76
N ASN A 388 19.38 -6.81 -31.04
CA ASN A 388 19.43 -5.82 -32.12
C ASN A 388 18.17 -4.95 -32.22
N GLY A 389 17.15 -5.20 -31.38
CA GLY A 389 15.88 -4.48 -31.41
C GLY A 389 14.87 -5.03 -32.42
N ASP A 390 15.24 -6.06 -33.19
CA ASP A 390 14.30 -6.80 -34.04
C ASP A 390 13.41 -7.72 -33.19
N ILE A 391 12.19 -8.00 -33.66
CA ILE A 391 11.31 -8.99 -33.04
C ILE A 391 12.10 -10.29 -32.90
N ALA A 392 12.15 -10.83 -31.68
CA ALA A 392 12.97 -11.99 -31.39
C ALA A 392 12.54 -13.18 -32.25
N ASP A 393 13.38 -13.63 -33.19
CA ASP A 393 13.20 -14.89 -33.93
C ASP A 393 13.80 -16.03 -33.10
N LEU A 394 13.18 -16.28 -31.95
CA LEU A 394 13.54 -17.36 -31.03
C LEU A 394 13.08 -18.74 -31.55
N GLY A 395 12.59 -18.85 -32.78
CA GLY A 395 12.04 -20.09 -33.33
C GLY A 395 10.88 -20.65 -32.50
N THR A 396 10.76 -21.98 -32.41
CA THR A 396 9.71 -22.66 -31.61
C THR A 396 10.07 -22.78 -30.12
N GLU A 397 10.59 -21.71 -29.54
CA GLU A 397 10.85 -21.63 -28.10
C GLU A 397 9.54 -21.45 -27.30
N THR A 398 9.55 -22.00 -26.09
CA THR A 398 8.46 -21.84 -25.12
C THR A 398 8.93 -20.97 -23.99
N VAL A 399 8.24 -19.87 -23.73
CA VAL A 399 8.56 -18.95 -22.65
C VAL A 399 7.82 -19.39 -21.40
N LEU A 400 8.58 -19.56 -20.32
CA LEU A 400 8.11 -19.85 -18.97
C LEU A 400 8.28 -18.59 -18.12
N MET A 401 7.29 -18.33 -17.26
CA MET A 401 7.27 -17.12 -16.46
C MET A 401 6.93 -17.44 -15.01
N LYS A 402 7.61 -16.77 -14.08
CA LYS A 402 7.16 -16.69 -12.69
C LYS A 402 6.52 -15.34 -12.45
N LEU A 403 5.30 -15.37 -11.94
CA LEU A 403 4.46 -14.20 -11.75
C LEU A 403 4.25 -13.96 -10.25
N LEU A 404 4.13 -12.68 -9.89
CA LEU A 404 3.48 -12.28 -8.65
C LEU A 404 2.04 -11.94 -8.99
N CYS A 405 1.09 -12.55 -8.29
CA CYS A 405 -0.33 -12.39 -8.55
C CYS A 405 -1.07 -11.91 -7.30
N SER A 406 -2.22 -11.27 -7.53
CA SER A 406 -3.26 -11.04 -6.52
C SER A 406 -4.56 -11.72 -6.97
N ASN A 407 -5.53 -11.81 -6.07
CA ASN A 407 -6.88 -12.29 -6.34
C ASN A 407 -7.84 -11.16 -6.77
N ALA A 408 -7.34 -9.94 -7.01
CA ALA A 408 -8.10 -8.77 -7.45
C ALA A 408 -9.43 -8.60 -6.67
N ASP A 409 -10.55 -8.43 -7.39
CA ASP A 409 -11.89 -8.19 -6.84
C ASP A 409 -12.41 -9.33 -5.95
N LEU A 410 -11.89 -10.55 -6.07
CA LEU A 410 -12.37 -11.70 -5.30
C LEU A 410 -12.10 -11.53 -3.80
N SER A 411 -10.96 -10.91 -3.47
CA SER A 411 -10.52 -10.68 -2.09
C SER A 411 -11.43 -9.73 -1.30
N GLU A 412 -12.15 -8.83 -1.97
CA GLU A 412 -13.06 -7.87 -1.33
C GLU A 412 -14.28 -8.55 -0.67
N ARG A 413 -14.63 -9.75 -1.14
CA ARG A 413 -15.80 -10.51 -0.67
C ARG A 413 -15.55 -11.22 0.66
N LEU A 414 -14.30 -11.25 1.11
CA LEU A 414 -13.91 -11.82 2.38
C LEU A 414 -14.33 -10.92 3.55
N SER A 415 -14.70 -11.58 4.64
CA SER A 415 -15.08 -10.98 5.92
C SER A 415 -13.97 -11.15 6.96
N VAL A 416 -14.20 -10.57 8.14
CA VAL A 416 -13.31 -10.74 9.30
C VAL A 416 -13.38 -12.20 9.76
N GLY A 417 -12.24 -12.88 9.83
CA GLY A 417 -12.14 -14.28 10.24
C GLY A 417 -12.15 -15.30 9.10
N ASP A 418 -12.17 -14.89 7.84
CA ASP A 418 -12.18 -15.81 6.69
C ASP A 418 -10.78 -16.31 6.29
N ILE A 419 -9.71 -15.63 6.73
CA ILE A 419 -8.32 -15.96 6.40
C ILE A 419 -7.69 -16.81 7.51
N ILE A 420 -7.98 -18.11 7.48
CA ILE A 420 -7.66 -19.05 8.58
C ILE A 420 -6.86 -20.29 8.15
N TYR A 421 -6.80 -20.59 6.86
CA TYR A 421 -6.22 -21.84 6.37
C TYR A 421 -4.71 -21.74 6.21
N THR A 422 -4.01 -22.82 6.54
CA THR A 422 -2.57 -22.94 6.33
C THR A 422 -2.26 -23.42 4.91
N THR A 423 -1.07 -23.05 4.45
CA THR A 423 -0.50 -23.45 3.17
C THR A 423 0.82 -24.20 3.41
N HIS A 424 1.44 -24.69 2.35
CA HIS A 424 2.77 -25.31 2.40
C HIS A 424 3.90 -24.36 2.87
N LYS A 425 3.70 -23.03 2.81
CA LYS A 425 4.65 -22.01 3.29
C LYS A 425 4.21 -21.35 4.60
N SER A 426 3.16 -21.85 5.25
CA SER A 426 2.74 -21.38 6.57
C SER A 426 3.57 -22.05 7.67
N PRO A 427 3.92 -21.36 8.77
CA PRO A 427 4.46 -22.01 9.96
C PRO A 427 3.45 -23.00 10.55
N THR A 428 3.97 -24.14 11.02
CA THR A 428 3.16 -25.25 11.58
C THR A 428 2.78 -25.05 13.05
N TYR A 429 3.44 -24.12 13.74
CA TYR A 429 3.28 -23.85 15.18
C TYR A 429 2.33 -22.68 15.49
N ALA A 430 1.69 -22.08 14.49
CA ALA A 430 0.72 -21.00 14.70
C ALA A 430 -0.50 -21.13 13.77
N THR A 431 -1.64 -20.60 14.22
CA THR A 431 -2.83 -20.36 13.40
C THR A 431 -2.91 -18.88 13.01
N PHE A 432 -3.68 -18.58 11.97
CA PHE A 432 -3.89 -17.23 11.46
C PHE A 432 -5.37 -16.88 11.53
N SER A 433 -5.66 -15.60 11.71
CA SER A 433 -7.00 -15.05 11.50
C SER A 433 -6.89 -13.58 11.17
N ASN A 434 -7.55 -13.13 10.10
CA ASN A 434 -7.67 -11.69 9.86
C ASN A 434 -8.62 -11.05 10.88
N ILE A 435 -8.17 -9.97 11.49
CA ILE A 435 -8.93 -9.21 12.49
C ILE A 435 -9.58 -7.96 11.89
N THR A 436 -9.10 -7.51 10.73
CA THR A 436 -9.76 -6.46 9.93
C THR A 436 -10.28 -7.03 8.63
N LYS A 437 -11.31 -6.37 8.08
CA LYS A 437 -11.86 -6.73 6.77
C LYS A 437 -10.80 -6.44 5.69
N PRO A 438 -10.53 -7.38 4.76
CA PRO A 438 -9.65 -7.11 3.63
C PRO A 438 -10.13 -5.92 2.80
N THR A 439 -9.20 -5.02 2.46
CA THR A 439 -9.51 -3.84 1.65
C THR A 439 -9.84 -4.23 0.21
N GLN A 440 -10.55 -3.36 -0.50
CA GLN A 440 -10.79 -3.54 -1.93
C GLN A 440 -9.48 -3.41 -2.72
N SER A 441 -9.28 -4.28 -3.71
CA SER A 441 -8.18 -4.12 -4.67
C SER A 441 -8.48 -2.93 -5.59
N VAL A 442 -7.54 -1.98 -5.72
CA VAL A 442 -7.76 -0.77 -6.51
C VAL A 442 -6.66 -0.59 -7.54
N SER A 443 -7.07 -0.48 -8.81
CA SER A 443 -6.15 -0.20 -9.92
C SER A 443 -6.00 1.30 -10.15
N PRO A 444 -4.79 1.80 -10.42
CA PRO A 444 -4.60 3.14 -10.94
C PRO A 444 -5.29 3.26 -12.30
N GLN A 445 -5.88 4.42 -12.59
CA GLN A 445 -6.30 4.74 -13.94
C GLN A 445 -5.05 4.96 -14.79
N VAL A 446 -5.00 4.32 -15.94
CA VAL A 446 -3.87 4.39 -16.86
C VAL A 446 -4.02 5.63 -17.78
N ASN A 447 -4.67 6.68 -17.28
CA ASN A 447 -4.87 7.94 -18.02
C ASN A 447 -3.62 8.83 -17.97
N GLY A 448 -3.46 9.69 -18.99
CA GLY A 448 -2.30 10.59 -19.10
C GLY A 448 -2.19 11.57 -17.92
N GLU A 449 -3.31 12.11 -17.42
CA GLU A 449 -3.30 13.14 -16.37
C GLU A 449 -2.65 12.67 -15.05
N LEU A 450 -3.01 11.48 -14.56
CA LEU A 450 -2.40 10.92 -13.35
C LEU A 450 -0.89 10.72 -13.53
N GLN A 451 -0.49 10.23 -14.71
CA GLN A 451 0.92 10.00 -15.01
C GLN A 451 1.69 11.32 -15.01
N TRP A 452 1.13 12.39 -15.59
CA TRP A 452 1.75 13.72 -15.57
C TRP A 452 1.83 14.31 -14.16
N GLN A 453 0.81 14.12 -13.31
CA GLN A 453 0.87 14.53 -11.91
C GLN A 453 1.97 13.79 -11.14
N LEU A 454 2.09 12.47 -11.34
CA LEU A 454 3.17 11.67 -10.75
C LEU A 454 4.54 12.10 -11.25
N ILE A 455 4.68 12.38 -12.55
CA ILE A 455 5.93 12.90 -13.14
C ILE A 455 6.29 14.27 -12.53
N ALA A 456 5.31 15.16 -12.36
CA ALA A 456 5.54 16.47 -11.76
C ALA A 456 6.04 16.35 -10.30
N ASN A 457 5.51 15.39 -9.54
CA ASN A 457 5.95 15.11 -8.18
C ASN A 457 7.43 14.67 -8.10
N MET A 458 8.01 14.13 -9.18
CA MET A 458 9.43 13.75 -9.24
C MET A 458 10.39 14.93 -9.21
N SER A 459 9.94 16.14 -9.52
CA SER A 459 10.79 17.34 -9.47
C SER A 459 11.25 17.71 -8.06
N LEU A 460 10.73 17.04 -7.02
CA LEU A 460 11.08 17.21 -5.59
C LEU A 460 11.24 18.68 -5.18
N ASN A 461 10.33 19.54 -5.66
CA ASN A 461 10.43 20.98 -5.43
C ASN A 461 9.75 21.37 -4.10
N TYR A 462 10.54 21.89 -3.16
CA TYR A 462 10.09 22.40 -1.86
C TYR A 462 9.02 23.49 -1.95
N LEU A 463 9.11 24.34 -2.98
CA LEU A 463 8.14 25.42 -3.20
C LEU A 463 6.73 24.85 -3.37
N SER A 464 6.62 23.64 -3.92
CA SER A 464 5.35 22.93 -4.08
C SER A 464 4.71 22.57 -2.74
N LEU A 465 5.48 22.15 -1.73
CA LEU A 465 4.93 21.79 -0.41
C LEU A 465 4.55 23.01 0.46
N SER A 466 5.11 24.18 0.15
CA SER A 466 4.73 25.42 0.83
C SER A 466 3.33 25.89 0.42
N ASN A 467 2.89 25.54 -0.79
CA ASN A 467 1.55 25.84 -1.26
C ASN A 467 0.57 24.73 -0.83
N ILE A 468 -0.45 25.13 -0.10
CA ILE A 468 -1.47 24.22 0.42
C ILE A 468 -2.24 23.49 -0.68
N ASP A 469 -2.58 24.17 -1.78
CA ASP A 469 -3.36 23.57 -2.86
C ASP A 469 -2.56 22.46 -3.53
N VAL A 470 -1.26 22.70 -3.71
CA VAL A 470 -0.34 21.71 -4.28
C VAL A 470 -0.13 20.55 -3.32
N LEU A 471 -0.02 20.79 -2.00
CA LEU A 471 0.05 19.72 -1.00
C LEU A 471 -1.21 18.85 -1.02
N LYS A 472 -2.40 19.45 -1.07
CA LYS A 472 -3.68 18.71 -1.14
C LYS A 472 -3.77 17.87 -2.41
N VAL A 473 -3.37 18.42 -3.57
CA VAL A 473 -3.32 17.69 -4.84
C VAL A 473 -2.32 16.54 -4.78
N LEU A 474 -1.15 16.75 -4.18
CA LEU A 474 -0.17 15.69 -3.99
C LEU A 474 -0.74 14.55 -3.14
N LEU A 475 -1.33 14.87 -1.99
CA LEU A 475 -1.91 13.86 -1.10
C LEU A 475 -3.06 13.10 -1.76
N SER A 476 -3.95 13.79 -2.48
CA SER A 476 -5.07 13.16 -3.19
C SER A 476 -4.62 12.31 -4.39
N THR A 477 -3.43 12.57 -4.95
CA THR A 477 -2.85 11.74 -6.01
C THR A 477 -2.58 10.30 -5.53
N TYR A 478 -2.17 10.14 -4.27
CA TYR A 478 -1.84 8.82 -3.69
C TYR A 478 -3.04 8.12 -3.03
N ASP A 479 -4.19 8.79 -2.92
CA ASP A 479 -5.44 8.19 -2.45
C ASP A 479 -6.20 7.53 -3.60
N PHE A 480 -5.77 6.33 -3.98
CA PHE A 480 -6.40 5.57 -5.06
C PHE A 480 -7.82 5.13 -4.71
N HIS A 481 -8.10 4.81 -3.44
CA HIS A 481 -9.44 4.38 -2.98
C HIS A 481 -10.49 5.48 -3.19
N SER A 482 -10.12 6.74 -2.97
CA SER A 482 -10.98 7.90 -3.24
C SER A 482 -11.48 7.98 -4.69
N ARG A 483 -10.82 7.32 -5.65
CA ARG A 483 -11.19 7.40 -7.06
C ARG A 483 -12.27 6.39 -7.47
N VAL A 484 -12.38 5.29 -6.73
CA VAL A 484 -13.34 4.21 -7.02
C VAL A 484 -14.60 4.36 -6.19
N ASP A 485 -14.48 4.80 -4.94
CA ASP A 485 -15.62 4.99 -4.04
C ASP A 485 -15.91 6.48 -3.79
N ARG A 486 -17.13 6.90 -4.13
CA ARG A 486 -17.62 8.27 -3.91
C ARG A 486 -17.68 8.65 -2.44
N GLN A 487 -17.95 7.70 -1.54
CA GLN A 487 -17.99 7.98 -0.10
C GLN A 487 -16.58 8.20 0.44
N ALA A 488 -15.64 7.29 0.11
CA ALA A 488 -14.22 7.48 0.39
C ALA A 488 -13.69 8.80 -0.19
N HIS A 489 -14.10 9.17 -1.41
CA HIS A 489 -13.73 10.44 -2.03
C HIS A 489 -14.11 11.65 -1.19
N ARG A 490 -15.38 11.72 -0.78
CA ARG A 490 -15.89 12.83 0.03
C ARG A 490 -15.21 12.88 1.39
N ALA A 491 -15.00 11.73 2.03
CA ALA A 491 -14.30 11.66 3.30
C ALA A 491 -12.84 12.11 3.19
N SER A 492 -12.16 11.75 2.10
CA SER A 492 -10.78 12.17 1.84
C SER A 492 -10.67 13.67 1.57
N LEU A 493 -11.51 14.23 0.69
CA LEU A 493 -11.57 15.66 0.45
C LEU A 493 -11.86 16.44 1.74
N HIS A 494 -12.85 15.99 2.52
CA HIS A 494 -13.16 16.59 3.82
C HIS A 494 -11.96 16.55 4.76
N ARG A 495 -11.24 15.43 4.84
CA ARG A 495 -10.02 15.32 5.66
C ARG A 495 -8.94 16.30 5.20
N LEU A 496 -8.71 16.39 3.89
CA LEU A 496 -7.71 17.29 3.31
C LEU A 496 -8.07 18.76 3.53
N ASP A 497 -9.35 19.11 3.54
CA ASP A 497 -9.82 20.45 3.90
C ASP A 497 -9.54 20.84 5.36
N GLY A 498 -9.28 19.84 6.21
CA GLY A 498 -8.74 20.05 7.55
C GLY A 498 -7.32 20.63 7.59
N ILE A 499 -6.58 20.60 6.48
CA ILE A 499 -5.29 21.29 6.35
C ILE A 499 -5.60 22.73 5.91
N ILE A 500 -5.36 23.70 6.81
CA ILE A 500 -5.74 25.12 6.63
C ILE A 500 -4.59 25.93 6.06
N SER A 501 -3.36 25.69 6.50
CA SER A 501 -2.19 26.35 5.93
C SER A 501 -0.92 25.53 6.12
N SER A 502 0.03 25.71 5.22
CA SER A 502 1.36 25.12 5.26
C SER A 502 2.40 26.22 5.09
N GLU A 503 3.46 26.19 5.88
CA GLU A 503 4.58 27.14 5.76
C GLU A 503 5.89 26.39 6.01
N MET A 504 6.90 26.66 5.19
CA MET A 504 8.24 26.09 5.39
C MET A 504 9.25 27.20 5.67
N LYS A 505 9.98 27.08 6.78
CA LYS A 505 10.99 28.05 7.22
C LYS A 505 12.36 27.40 7.36
N PRO A 506 13.43 27.99 6.82
CA PRO A 506 14.77 27.55 7.15
C PRO A 506 15.07 27.87 8.62
N ILE A 507 15.66 26.93 9.35
CA ILE A 507 16.06 27.06 10.75
C ILE A 507 17.45 26.49 10.96
N ASP A 508 18.18 27.02 11.94
CA ASP A 508 19.49 26.51 12.33
C ASP A 508 19.41 25.77 13.68
N ARG A 509 20.06 24.61 13.77
CA ARG A 509 20.19 23.82 15.00
C ARG A 509 21.64 23.47 15.22
N VAL A 510 22.04 23.47 16.49
CA VAL A 510 23.38 23.05 16.88
C VAL A 510 23.34 21.55 17.20
N PHE A 511 23.96 20.75 16.34
CA PHE A 511 24.18 19.33 16.57
C PHE A 511 25.64 19.09 16.94
N ARG A 512 25.89 18.62 18.16
CA ARG A 512 27.25 18.30 18.67
C ARG A 512 28.27 19.43 18.47
N GLY A 513 27.84 20.68 18.60
CA GLY A 513 28.70 21.87 18.47
C GLY A 513 28.85 22.42 17.05
N VAL A 514 28.23 21.81 16.04
CA VAL A 514 28.19 22.31 14.66
C VAL A 514 26.80 22.85 14.34
N SER A 515 26.74 24.05 13.75
CA SER A 515 25.48 24.62 13.24
C SER A 515 25.12 23.94 11.94
N VAL A 516 24.00 23.22 11.93
CA VAL A 516 23.41 22.60 10.74
C VAL A 516 22.17 23.41 10.39
N ARG A 517 22.01 23.70 9.10
CA ARG A 517 20.81 24.35 8.57
C ARG A 517 19.80 23.29 8.15
N GLY A 518 18.57 23.44 8.59
CA GLY A 518 17.43 22.57 8.28
C GLY A 518 16.20 23.35 7.92
N ASN A 519 15.10 22.64 7.71
CA ASN A 519 13.80 23.22 7.38
C ASN A 519 12.77 22.82 8.44
N GLN A 520 12.03 23.81 8.94
CA GLN A 520 10.86 23.61 9.78
C GLN A 520 9.61 23.69 8.92
N PHE A 521 8.79 22.64 8.93
CA PHE A 521 7.48 22.62 8.30
C PHE A 521 6.41 22.89 9.35
N LYS A 522 5.68 23.99 9.17
CA LYS A 522 4.56 24.39 10.04
C LYS A 522 3.25 24.13 9.33
N LEU A 523 2.38 23.35 9.96
CA LEU A 523 1.03 23.10 9.50
C LEU A 523 0.04 23.69 10.47
N LYS A 524 -0.97 24.37 9.94
CA LYS A 524 -2.19 24.69 10.67
C LYS A 524 -3.26 23.72 10.22
N MET A 525 -3.81 22.96 11.16
CA MET A 525 -4.83 21.95 10.90
C MET A 525 -6.05 22.19 11.80
N ASN A 526 -7.18 21.59 11.44
CA ASN A 526 -8.39 21.62 12.27
C ASN A 526 -8.90 20.19 12.48
N SER A 527 -8.80 19.70 13.71
CA SER A 527 -9.17 18.33 14.08
C SER A 527 -10.65 17.99 13.85
N SER A 528 -11.53 18.99 13.68
CA SER A 528 -12.95 18.77 13.38
C SER A 528 -13.20 18.18 11.99
N PHE A 529 -12.24 18.30 11.07
CA PHE A 529 -12.31 17.70 9.73
C PHE A 529 -11.85 16.25 9.68
N PHE A 530 -11.27 15.76 10.77
CA PHE A 530 -10.85 14.39 10.98
C PHE A 530 -11.89 13.66 11.82
N VAL A 531 -11.75 12.33 11.95
CA VAL A 531 -12.60 11.57 12.87
C VAL A 531 -12.44 12.09 14.30
N ASN A 532 -11.20 12.42 14.68
CA ASN A 532 -10.83 13.09 15.92
C ASN A 532 -9.39 13.63 15.83
N GLU A 533 -8.93 14.26 16.91
CA GLU A 533 -7.56 14.77 17.04
C GLU A 533 -6.49 13.68 16.88
N GLY A 534 -6.77 12.44 17.30
CA GLY A 534 -5.86 11.31 17.13
C GLY A 534 -5.65 10.92 15.67
N ASP A 535 -6.69 10.98 14.83
CA ASP A 535 -6.59 10.69 13.40
C ASP A 535 -5.78 11.78 12.66
N MET A 536 -5.97 13.04 13.04
CA MET A 536 -5.13 14.15 12.60
C MET A 536 -3.67 13.93 13.00
N PHE A 537 -3.42 13.52 14.25
CA PHE A 537 -2.07 13.25 14.75
C PHE A 537 -1.40 12.08 14.00
N LEU A 538 -2.16 11.03 13.65
CA LEU A 538 -1.64 9.94 12.82
C LEU A 538 -1.18 10.43 11.45
N MET A 539 -2.01 11.22 10.77
CA MET A 539 -1.65 11.81 9.47
C MET A 539 -0.40 12.69 9.60
N ALA A 540 -0.31 13.50 10.66
CA ALA A 540 0.87 14.32 10.93
C ALA A 540 2.14 13.49 11.12
N ASN A 541 2.07 12.33 11.79
CA ASN A 541 3.22 11.42 11.90
C ASN A 541 3.68 10.88 10.55
N VAL A 542 2.74 10.51 9.67
CA VAL A 542 3.08 10.07 8.31
C VAL A 542 3.70 11.21 7.50
N LEU A 543 3.16 12.43 7.63
CA LEU A 543 3.72 13.62 6.99
C LEU A 543 5.12 13.94 7.51
N ASN A 544 5.39 13.76 8.80
CA ASN A 544 6.70 13.97 9.41
C ASN A 544 7.78 13.08 8.79
N GLU A 545 7.45 11.82 8.47
CA GLU A 545 8.35 10.92 7.75
C GLU A 545 8.45 11.25 6.26
N PHE A 546 7.34 11.62 5.63
CA PHE A 546 7.28 12.00 4.22
C PHE A 546 8.17 13.20 3.89
N ILE A 547 8.14 14.27 4.70
CA ILE A 547 8.91 15.50 4.44
C ILE A 547 10.43 15.28 4.48
N ARG A 548 10.92 14.22 5.12
CA ARG A 548 12.35 13.87 5.16
C ARG A 548 12.92 13.61 3.77
N LEU A 549 12.08 13.18 2.83
CA LEU A 549 12.45 12.99 1.42
C LEU A 549 12.88 14.29 0.76
N TYR A 550 12.27 15.39 1.17
CA TYR A 550 12.64 16.73 0.76
C TYR A 550 13.68 17.24 1.74
N SER A 551 14.73 16.53 2.07
CA SER A 551 15.86 17.13 2.80
C SER A 551 17.11 16.34 2.53
N SER A 552 18.21 17.04 2.27
CA SER A 552 19.50 16.39 2.06
C SER A 552 19.95 15.66 3.31
N VAL A 553 20.75 14.60 3.14
CA VAL A 553 21.29 13.83 4.26
C VAL A 553 22.12 14.70 5.24
N ASN A 554 22.68 15.80 4.76
CA ASN A 554 23.44 16.75 5.58
C ASN A 554 22.57 17.84 6.24
N SER A 555 21.25 17.71 6.16
CA SER A 555 20.26 18.63 6.71
C SER A 555 19.23 17.86 7.55
N PHE A 556 18.28 18.59 8.14
CA PHE A 556 17.22 18.01 8.97
C PHE A 556 15.88 18.67 8.68
N THR A 557 14.80 17.96 9.03
CA THR A 557 13.43 18.44 9.00
C THR A 557 12.82 18.43 10.38
N GLU A 558 12.04 19.45 10.71
CA GLU A 558 11.20 19.51 11.92
C GLU A 558 9.75 19.76 11.50
N LEU A 559 8.82 18.98 12.04
CA LEU A 559 7.39 19.22 11.87
C LEU A 559 6.82 19.92 13.12
N GLU A 560 6.04 20.97 12.89
CA GLU A 560 5.18 21.62 13.88
C GLU A 560 3.74 21.66 13.35
N VAL A 561 2.79 21.14 14.11
CA VAL A 561 1.37 21.15 13.76
C VAL A 561 0.59 21.89 14.85
N TYR A 562 -0.11 22.94 14.46
CA TYR A 562 -1.04 23.66 15.33
C TYR A 562 -2.48 23.25 15.00
N ASP A 563 -3.21 22.73 15.99
CA ASP A 563 -4.64 22.47 15.86
C ASP A 563 -5.46 23.72 16.23
N GLU A 564 -6.23 24.23 15.28
CA GLU A 564 -7.12 25.37 15.49
C GLU A 564 -8.24 25.07 16.50
N ARG A 565 -8.67 23.80 16.58
CA ARG A 565 -9.80 23.43 17.44
C ARG A 565 -9.38 23.28 18.90
N SER A 566 -8.31 22.53 19.19
CA SER A 566 -7.82 22.38 20.56
C SER A 566 -6.94 23.55 21.02
N GLY A 567 -6.36 24.31 20.08
CA GLY A 567 -5.37 25.36 20.37
C GLY A 567 -3.99 24.80 20.74
N GLU A 568 -3.78 23.51 20.57
CA GLU A 568 -2.53 22.82 20.94
C GLU A 568 -1.53 22.84 19.78
N SER A 569 -0.24 22.90 20.14
CA SER A 569 0.86 22.74 19.21
C SER A 569 1.60 21.44 19.47
N TYR A 570 1.73 20.64 18.42
CA TYR A 570 2.45 19.40 18.34
C TYR A 570 3.79 19.64 17.66
N GLN A 571 4.88 19.25 18.31
CA GLN A 571 6.23 19.38 17.78
C GLN A 571 6.89 18.01 17.77
N TRP A 572 7.40 17.62 16.61
CA TRP A 572 8.15 16.39 16.41
C TRP A 572 9.66 16.65 16.56
N ALA A 573 10.40 15.61 16.93
CA ALA A 573 11.85 15.68 17.01
C ALA A 573 12.45 15.93 15.60
N SER A 574 13.61 16.59 15.56
CA SER A 574 14.34 16.81 14.31
C SER A 574 14.77 15.49 13.69
N LEU A 575 14.43 15.28 12.42
CA LEU A 575 14.78 14.06 11.67
C LEU A 575 15.80 14.39 10.59
N THR A 576 16.79 13.53 10.40
CA THR A 576 17.77 13.67 9.32
C THR A 576 17.10 13.44 7.96
N GLY A 577 17.48 14.26 6.98
CA GLY A 577 17.02 14.14 5.60
C GLY A 577 17.45 12.82 4.95
N GLN A 578 16.70 12.40 3.93
CA GLN A 578 16.92 11.14 3.22
C GLN A 578 17.39 11.33 1.78
N GLN A 579 17.41 12.57 1.27
CA GLN A 579 17.85 12.84 -0.10
C GLN A 579 19.36 12.66 -0.20
N THR A 580 19.78 11.59 -0.86
CA THR A 580 21.16 11.38 -1.29
C THR A 580 21.56 12.53 -2.20
N ILE A 581 22.63 13.23 -1.82
CA ILE A 581 23.25 14.25 -2.67
C ILE A 581 23.90 13.49 -3.81
N LEU A 582 23.36 13.66 -5.03
CA LEU A 582 23.96 13.14 -6.26
C LEU A 582 25.17 13.98 -6.67
#